data_AF-A0A6L7S7L0-F1
#
_entry.id   AF-A0A6L7S7L0-F1
#
_cell.length_a   1.000
_cell.length_b   1.000
_cell.length_c   1.000
_cell.angle_alpha   90.00
_cell.angle_beta   90.00
_cell.angle_gamma   90.00
#
_symmetry.space_group_name_H-M   'P 1'
#
loop_
_entity.id
_entity.type
_entity.pdbx_description
1 polymer ?
#
loop_
_entity_poly.entity_id
_entity_poly.type
_entity_poly.pdbx_seq_one_letter_code
_entity_poly.pdbx_strand_id
1 'polypeptide(L)' 'MKAGTLVTVLLLATMPSMAMAMCFKGHAEEQITMSCPEGQVFDTETNSCITPTG' A
#
# COMPACT_ATOMS: atom_id res chain seq x y z
N MET A 1 12.31 39.87 8.63
CA MET A 1 11.92 38.46 8.83
C MET A 1 13.20 37.65 8.98
N LYS A 2 13.42 36.96 10.10
CA LYS A 2 14.68 36.26 10.37
C LYS A 2 14.84 35.10 9.39
N ALA A 3 15.93 35.10 8.62
CA ALA A 3 16.21 34.07 7.60
C ALA A 3 16.10 32.63 8.14
N GLY A 4 16.40 32.43 9.43
CA GLY A 4 16.23 31.13 10.09
C GLY A 4 14.80 30.58 10.05
N THR A 5 13.77 31.43 10.15
CA THR A 5 12.38 30.99 10.13
C THR A 5 11.96 30.46 8.75
N LEU A 6 12.48 31.06 7.68
CA LEU A 6 12.22 30.61 6.30
C LEU A 6 12.85 29.24 6.02
N VAL A 7 14.07 29.03 6.50
CA VAL A 7 14.78 27.75 6.35
C VAL A 7 14.03 26.64 7.09
N THR A 8 13.57 26.90 8.31
CA THR A 8 12.80 25.92 9.10
C THR A 8 11.49 25.54 8.41
N VAL A 9 10.74 26.52 7.88
CA VAL A 9 9.47 26.24 7.18
C VAL A 9 9.70 25.41 5.90
N LEU A 10 10.75 25.71 5.14
CA LEU A 10 11.08 24.96 3.93
C LEU A 10 11.46 23.50 4.23
N LEU A 11 12.20 23.26 5.31
CA LEU A 11 12.57 21.92 5.75
C LEU A 11 11.33 21.12 6.20
N LEU A 12 10.42 21.71 6.98
CA LEU A 12 9.21 21.01 7.41
C LEU A 12 8.26 20.69 6.24
N ALA A 13 8.18 21.57 5.24
CA ALA A 13 7.31 21.36 4.08
C ALA A 13 7.75 20.21 3.16
N THR A 14 9.03 19.83 3.19
CA THR A 14 9.61 18.81 2.29
C THR A 14 9.65 17.40 2.90
N MET A 15 9.39 17.26 4.21
CA MET A 15 9.37 15.96 4.91
C MET A 15 8.30 14.98 4.40
N PRO A 16 7.04 15.39 4.10
CA PRO A 16 6.00 14.46 3.68
C PRO A 16 6.36 13.75 2.36
N SER A 17 7.02 14.45 1.43
CA SER A 17 7.38 13.91 0.11
C SER A 17 8.31 12.70 0.18
N MET A 18 9.13 12.58 1.24
CA MET A 18 9.99 11.41 1.43
C MET A 18 9.25 10.21 2.03
N ALA A 19 8.15 10.43 2.75
CA ALA A 19 7.34 9.35 3.32
C ALA A 19 6.61 8.53 2.24
N MET A 20 6.13 9.19 1.18
CA MET A 20 5.45 8.49 0.08
C MET A 20 6.33 7.42 -0.59
N ALA A 21 7.64 7.66 -0.73
CA ALA A 21 8.56 6.71 -1.36
C ALA A 21 8.73 5.39 -0.56
N MET A 22 8.57 5.43 0.76
CA MET A 22 8.63 4.24 1.61
C MET A 22 7.34 3.42 1.55
N CYS A 23 6.19 4.06 1.33
CA CYS A 23 4.91 3.37 1.22
C CYS A 23 4.81 2.50 -0.04
N PHE A 24 5.31 2.96 -1.19
CA PHE A 24 5.27 2.18 -2.44
C PHE A 24 6.23 0.99 -2.45
N LYS A 25 7.28 1.01 -1.64
CA LYS A 25 8.30 -0.05 -1.64
C LYS A 25 8.11 -1.06 -0.52
N GLY A 26 7.58 -0.65 0.65
CA GLY A 26 7.35 -1.53 1.79
C GLY A 26 6.07 -2.37 1.73
N HIS A 27 5.00 -1.88 1.10
CA HIS A 27 3.73 -2.61 0.95
C HIS A 27 3.57 -3.31 -0.40
N ALA A 28 4.54 -3.20 -1.30
CA ALA A 28 4.53 -3.91 -2.58
C ALA A 28 5.10 -5.34 -2.47
N GLU A 29 5.84 -5.67 -1.41
CA GLU A 29 6.31 -7.04 -1.12
C GLU A 29 5.33 -7.83 -0.25
N GLU A 30 4.54 -7.15 0.58
CA GLU A 30 3.28 -7.72 1.11
C GLU A 30 2.22 -7.57 0.03
N GLN A 31 2.46 -8.24 -1.10
CA GLN A 31 1.42 -8.48 -2.08
C GLN A 31 0.30 -9.14 -1.30
N ILE A 32 -0.77 -8.39 -1.04
CA ILE A 32 -2.04 -8.90 -0.55
C ILE A 32 -2.49 -9.87 -1.65
N THR A 33 -1.97 -11.08 -1.57
CA THR A 33 -2.43 -12.19 -2.36
C THR A 33 -3.78 -12.47 -1.74
N MET A 34 -4.83 -12.07 -2.47
CA MET A 34 -6.21 -12.35 -2.08
C MET A 34 -6.43 -13.85 -2.29
N SER A 35 -5.85 -14.65 -1.40
CA SER A 35 -6.05 -16.09 -1.38
C SER A 35 -7.48 -16.39 -0.97
N CYS A 36 -8.11 -17.33 -1.65
CA CYS A 36 -9.35 -17.91 -1.16
C CYS A 36 -9.10 -18.68 0.16
N PRO A 37 -10.12 -18.80 1.03
CA PRO A 37 -10.05 -19.65 2.21
C PRO A 37 -9.62 -21.08 1.87
N GLU A 38 -9.05 -21.81 2.83
CA GLU A 38 -8.63 -23.20 2.63
C GLU A 38 -9.77 -24.06 2.07
N GLY A 39 -9.47 -24.83 1.03
CA GLY A 39 -10.44 -25.70 0.34
C GLY A 39 -11.33 -24.99 -0.68
N GLN A 40 -11.15 -23.69 -0.92
CA GLN A 40 -11.84 -22.95 -1.97
C GLN A 40 -10.93 -22.60 -3.14
N VAL A 41 -11.55 -22.36 -4.30
CA VAL A 41 -10.87 -21.94 -5.55
C VAL A 41 -11.49 -20.64 -6.04
N PHE A 42 -10.67 -19.73 -6.54
CA PHE A 42 -11.15 -18.49 -7.15
C PHE A 42 -11.81 -18.78 -8.49
N ASP A 43 -13.10 -18.46 -8.60
CA ASP A 43 -13.87 -18.54 -9.83
C ASP A 43 -13.86 -17.18 -10.53
N THR A 44 -13.25 -17.13 -11.72
CA THR A 44 -13.11 -15.89 -12.50
C THR A 44 -14.41 -15.44 -13.14
N GLU A 45 -15.40 -16.32 -13.28
CA GLU A 45 -16.70 -16.01 -13.88
C GLU A 45 -17.56 -15.19 -12.91
N THR A 46 -17.65 -15.64 -11.67
CA THR A 46 -18.42 -15.02 -10.58
C THR A 46 -17.59 -14.06 -9.73
N ASN A 47 -16.28 -13.97 -9.97
CA ASN A 47 -15.32 -13.18 -9.19
C ASN A 47 -15.39 -13.49 -7.68
N SER A 48 -15.58 -14.77 -7.35
CA SER A 48 -15.83 -15.24 -5.99
C SER A 48 -15.06 -16.52 -5.69
N CYS A 49 -14.80 -16.79 -4.41
CA CYS A 49 -14.25 -18.07 -3.99
C CYS A 49 -15.38 -19.11 -3.86
N ILE A 50 -15.21 -20.25 -4.52
CA ILE A 50 -16.20 -21.34 -4.51
C ILE A 50 -15.61 -22.61 -3.91
N THR A 51 -16.46 -23.44 -3.31
CA THR A 51 -16.11 -24.80 -2.89
C THR A 51 -16.29 -25.75 -4.08
N PRO A 52 -15.23 -26.37 -4.61
CA PRO A 52 -15.37 -27.34 -5.70
C PRO A 52 -16.14 -28.58 -5.21
N THR A 53 -17.30 -28.85 -5.81
CA THR A 53 -17.99 -30.14 -5.67
C THR A 53 -17.30 -31.14 -6.59
N GLY A 54 -16.62 -32.12 -5.99
CA GLY A 54 -16.06 -33.28 -6.69
C GLY A 54 -17.13 -34.28 -7.15
#